data_AF-A0A1F0NKB5-F1
#
_entry.id   AF-A0A1F0NKB5-F1
#
_cell.length_a   1.000
_cell.length_b   1.000
_cell.length_c   1.000
_cell.angle_alpha   90.00
_cell.angle_beta   90.00
_cell.angle_gamma   90.00
#
_symmetry.space_group_name_H-M   'P 1'
#
loop_
_entity.id
_entity.type
_entity.pdbx_description
1 polymer ?
#
loop_
_entity_poly.entity_id
_entity_poly.type
_entity_poly.pdbx_seq_one_letter_code
_entity_poly.pdbx_strand_id
1 'polypeptide(L)'
;MTFLSEFNDLSELEQELIEISQVLLDINHGEKNEEIMEQFAKLGKPILAFENTKYSEVGQIIYKVEQVQEMINKIREVEDKHGF
;
A
#
# COMPACT_ATOMS: atom_id res chain seq x y z
N MET A 1 -4.54 11.13 5.80
CA MET A 1 -3.76 10.02 6.39
C MET A 1 -4.41 9.67 7.71
N THR A 2 -4.95 8.46 7.81
CA THR A 2 -5.65 7.95 9.00
C THR A 2 -4.74 6.94 9.70
N PHE A 3 -4.59 7.04 11.02
CA PHE A 3 -3.80 6.11 11.83
C PHE A 3 -4.76 5.19 12.59
N LEU A 4 -4.53 3.88 12.59
CA LEU A 4 -5.53 2.86 12.97
C LEU A 4 -5.16 2.04 14.22
N SER A 5 -4.41 2.62 15.16
CA SER A 5 -3.88 1.90 16.32
C SER A 5 -4.91 1.48 17.40
N GLU A 6 -6.21 1.76 17.23
CA GLU A 6 -7.22 1.61 18.30
C GLU A 6 -8.42 0.69 17.98
N PHE A 7 -8.40 -0.06 16.87
CA PHE A 7 -9.53 -0.93 16.50
C PHE A 7 -9.30 -2.38 16.91
N ASN A 8 -10.16 -2.92 17.78
CA ASN A 8 -10.07 -4.27 18.36
C ASN A 8 -10.62 -5.39 17.46
N ASP A 9 -11.24 -5.05 16.32
CA ASP A 9 -11.65 -6.02 15.30
C ASP A 9 -11.24 -5.46 13.93
N LEU A 10 -9.99 -5.76 13.55
CA LEU A 10 -9.33 -5.13 12.40
C LEU A 10 -9.88 -5.62 11.06
N SER A 11 -10.58 -6.76 11.03
CA SER A 11 -10.94 -7.45 9.78
C SER A 11 -11.94 -6.68 8.90
N GLU A 12 -13.01 -6.12 9.46
CA GLU A 12 -13.99 -5.32 8.70
C GLU A 12 -13.39 -4.00 8.22
N LEU A 13 -12.58 -3.37 9.06
CA LEU A 13 -11.88 -2.13 8.74
C LEU A 13 -10.81 -2.36 7.65
N GLU A 14 -10.08 -3.48 7.71
CA GLU A 14 -9.13 -3.88 6.67
C GLU A 14 -9.83 -4.06 5.32
N GLN A 15 -11.02 -4.67 5.31
CA GLN A 15 -11.82 -4.80 4.09
C GLN A 15 -12.27 -3.43 3.56
N GLU A 16 -12.80 -2.55 4.41
CA GLU A 16 -13.21 -1.20 3.99
C GLU A 16 -12.03 -0.42 3.40
N LEU A 17 -10.84 -0.50 4.03
CA LEU A 17 -9.62 0.13 3.51
C LEU A 17 -9.21 -0.44 2.15
N ILE A 18 -9.29 -1.75 1.99
CA ILE A 18 -9.01 -2.42 0.72
C ILE A 18 -9.98 -1.92 -0.34
N GLU A 19 -11.25 -1.70 -0.02
CA GLU A 19 -12.24 -1.20 -0.98
C GLU A 19 -11.97 0.24 -1.40
N ILE A 20 -11.82 1.16 -0.44
CA ILE A 20 -11.71 2.60 -0.72
C ILE A 20 -10.34 3.03 -1.24
N SER A 21 -9.27 2.31 -0.89
CA SER A 21 -7.90 2.69 -1.25
C SER A 21 -7.57 2.34 -2.68
N GLN A 22 -6.79 3.18 -3.37
CA GLN A 22 -6.29 2.90 -4.72
C GLN A 22 -4.85 2.39 -4.74
N VAL A 23 -4.11 2.57 -3.66
CA VAL A 23 -2.69 2.20 -3.54
C VAL A 23 -2.38 1.76 -2.11
N LEU A 24 -1.54 0.75 -1.95
CA LEU A 24 -0.97 0.36 -0.65
C LEU A 24 0.48 0.86 -0.58
N LEU A 25 0.84 1.49 0.54
CA LEU A 25 2.19 1.99 0.79
C LEU A 25 2.86 1.20 1.92
N ASP A 26 3.77 0.29 1.57
CA ASP A 26 4.52 -0.56 2.49
C ASP A 26 5.86 0.09 2.89
N ILE A 27 5.78 1.07 3.79
CA ILE A 27 6.92 1.85 4.29
C ILE A 27 7.25 1.56 5.76
N ASN A 28 6.52 0.64 6.39
CA ASN A 28 6.70 0.31 7.79
C ASN A 28 7.75 -0.80 7.95
N HIS A 29 8.62 -0.68 8.96
CA HIS A 29 9.59 -1.71 9.34
C HIS A 29 9.02 -2.78 10.30
N GLY A 30 7.70 -2.79 10.50
CA GLY A 30 7.01 -3.67 11.45
C GLY A 30 6.53 -4.99 10.83
N GLU A 31 5.76 -5.74 11.61
CA GLU A 31 5.04 -6.92 11.12
C GLU A 31 4.15 -6.54 9.94
N LYS A 32 4.07 -7.47 8.99
CA LYS A 32 3.40 -7.28 7.71
C LYS A 32 2.15 -8.12 7.68
N ASN A 33 1.03 -7.50 7.32
CA ASN A 33 -0.20 -8.23 7.07
C ASN A 33 -0.21 -8.73 5.62
N GLU A 34 0.23 -9.98 5.43
CA GLU A 34 0.29 -10.65 4.13
C GLU A 34 -1.08 -10.69 3.44
N GLU A 35 -2.15 -10.88 4.20
CA GLU A 35 -3.51 -11.00 3.67
C GLU A 35 -3.96 -9.70 2.96
N ILE A 36 -3.69 -8.54 3.56
CA ILE A 36 -3.99 -7.25 2.92
C ILE A 36 -3.19 -7.10 1.62
N MET A 37 -1.91 -7.44 1.64
CA MET A 37 -1.06 -7.31 0.45
C MET A 37 -1.54 -8.22 -0.69
N GLU A 38 -1.91 -9.46 -0.37
CA GLU A 38 -2.50 -10.37 -1.36
C GLU A 38 -3.80 -9.83 -1.93
N GLN A 39 -4.66 -9.22 -1.12
CA GLN A 39 -5.91 -8.65 -1.60
C GLN A 39 -5.68 -7.47 -2.54
N PHE A 40 -4.75 -6.56 -2.22
CA PHE A 40 -4.36 -5.49 -3.14
C PHE A 40 -3.81 -6.05 -4.46
N ALA A 41 -2.95 -7.06 -4.40
CA ALA A 41 -2.41 -7.72 -5.59
C ALA A 41 -3.51 -8.40 -6.42
N LYS A 42 -4.46 -9.10 -5.78
CA LYS A 42 -5.62 -9.74 -6.44
C LYS A 42 -6.53 -8.72 -7.13
N LEU A 43 -6.72 -7.53 -6.54
CA LEU A 43 -7.50 -6.45 -7.11
C LEU A 43 -6.74 -5.63 -8.18
N GLY A 44 -5.48 -5.96 -8.45
CA GLY A 44 -4.63 -5.20 -9.36
C GLY A 44 -4.27 -3.81 -8.87
N LYS A 45 -4.43 -3.55 -7.57
CA LYS A 45 -4.09 -2.27 -6.95
C LYS A 45 -2.58 -2.22 -6.67
N PRO A 46 -1.88 -1.15 -7.06
CA PRO A 46 -0.44 -1.05 -6.88
C PRO A 46 -0.03 -1.09 -5.41
N ILE A 47 1.04 -1.83 -5.11
CA ILE A 47 1.70 -1.88 -3.81
C ILE A 47 3.08 -1.25 -3.99
N LEU A 48 3.33 -0.13 -3.31
CA LEU A 48 4.59 0.62 -3.40
C LEU A 48 5.41 0.38 -2.13
N ALA A 49 6.68 0.06 -2.28
CA ALA A 49 7.59 -0.17 -1.15
C ALA A 49 8.97 0.42 -1.43
N PHE A 50 9.76 0.64 -0.38
CA PHE A 50 11.19 0.92 -0.52
C PHE A 50 12.02 -0.35 -0.38
N GLU A 51 13.24 -0.36 -0.93
CA GLU A 51 14.16 -1.50 -0.84
C GLU A 51 14.41 -1.97 0.60
N ASN A 52 14.43 -1.03 1.56
CA ASN A 52 14.65 -1.29 2.99
C ASN A 52 13.37 -1.72 3.73
N THR A 53 12.20 -1.56 3.13
CA THR A 53 10.90 -1.92 3.73
C THR A 53 10.17 -2.99 2.91
N LYS A 54 10.78 -3.58 1.88
CA LYS A 54 10.10 -4.50 0.95
C LYS A 54 9.62 -5.81 1.59
N TYR A 55 8.55 -6.36 1.06
CA TYR A 55 8.08 -7.73 1.23
C TYR A 55 8.14 -8.45 -0.12
N SER A 56 9.04 -9.42 -0.26
CA SER A 56 9.45 -9.93 -1.58
C SER A 56 8.41 -10.77 -2.34
N GLU A 57 7.29 -11.16 -1.72
CA GLU A 57 6.44 -12.23 -2.25
C GLU A 57 5.16 -11.76 -2.98
N VAL A 58 4.81 -10.46 -2.92
CA VAL A 58 3.48 -9.96 -3.33
C VAL A 58 3.51 -8.97 -4.51
N GLY A 59 4.52 -9.03 -5.38
CA GLY A 59 4.52 -8.26 -6.64
C GLY A 59 4.64 -6.74 -6.46
N GLN A 60 5.31 -6.30 -5.39
CA GLN A 60 5.49 -4.87 -5.07
C GLN A 60 6.33 -4.13 -6.12
N ILE A 61 6.01 -2.86 -6.33
CA ILE A 61 6.86 -1.91 -7.03
C ILE A 61 7.86 -1.35 -6.02
N ILE A 62 9.13 -1.73 -6.18
CA ILE A 62 10.20 -1.40 -5.25
C ILE A 62 10.95 -0.16 -5.75
N TYR A 63 11.06 0.84 -4.89
CA TYR A 63 11.85 2.04 -5.11
C TYR A 63 13.10 2.03 -4.22
N LYS A 64 14.19 2.61 -4.70
CA LYS A 64 15.31 2.97 -3.82
C LYS A 64 14.90 4.10 -2.89
N VAL A 65 15.56 4.20 -1.75
CA VAL A 65 15.32 5.28 -0.78
C VAL A 65 15.58 6.66 -1.42
N GLU A 66 16.49 6.78 -2.39
CA GLU A 66 16.70 8.05 -3.10
C GLU A 66 15.61 8.38 -4.13
N GLN A 67 14.76 7.42 -4.51
CA GLN A 67 13.75 7.57 -5.56
C GLN A 67 12.37 8.01 -5.03
N VAL A 68 12.33 8.73 -3.91
CA VAL A 68 11.06 9.23 -3.31
C VAL A 68 10.23 10.02 -4.34
N GLN A 69 10.88 10.81 -5.20
CA GLN A 69 10.17 11.60 -6.21
C GLN A 69 9.43 10.73 -7.24
N GLU A 70 9.98 9.56 -7.60
CA GLU A 70 9.32 8.64 -8.52
C GLU A 70 8.11 7.97 -7.87
N MET A 71 8.21 7.63 -6.59
CA MET A 71 7.07 7.12 -5.82
C MET A 71 5.95 8.16 -5.73
N ILE A 72 6.28 9.43 -5.48
CA ILE A 72 5.31 10.54 -5.47
C ILE A 72 4.64 10.68 -6.85
N ASN A 73 5.41 10.62 -7.93
CA ASN A 73 4.86 10.71 -9.28
C ASN A 73 3.90 9.54 -9.56
N LYS A 74 4.22 8.34 -9.06
CA LYS A 74 3.34 7.18 -9.22
C LYS A 74 2.03 7.34 -8.46
N ILE A 75 2.08 7.89 -7.24
CA ILE A 75 0.88 8.19 -6.44
C ILE A 75 -0.01 9.18 -7.20
N ARG A 76 0.56 10.26 -7.73
CA ARG A 76 -0.18 11.25 -8.54
C ARG A 76 -0.80 10.63 -9.80
N GLU A 77 -0.08 9.75 -10.49
CA GLU A 77 -0.63 9.02 -11.64
C GLU A 77 -1.86 8.18 -11.28
N VAL A 78 -1.86 7.57 -10.09
CA VAL A 78 -3.00 6.81 -9.59
C VAL A 78 -4.16 7.76 -9.24
N GLU A 79 -3.87 8.88 -8.57
CA GLU A 79 -4.89 9.91 -8.26
C GLU A 79 -5.57 10.44 -9.53
N ASP A 80 -4.79 10.80 -10.56
CA ASP A 80 -5.31 11.33 -11.83
C ASP A 80 -6.15 10.30 -12.60
N LYS A 81 -5.80 9.00 -12.52
CA LYS A 81 -6.54 7.91 -13.18
C LYS A 81 -7.88 7.62 -12.52
N HIS A 82 -7.99 7.84 -11.22
CA HIS A 82 -9.18 7.51 -10.44
C HIS A 82 -10.11 8.70 -10.21
N GLY A 83 -9.72 9.91 -10.63
CA GLY A 83 -10.59 11.08 -10.79
C GLY A 83 -11.42 11.40 -9.54
N PHE A 84 -10.85 12.17 -8.62
CA PHE A 84 -11.67 12.84 -7.60
C PHE A 84 -12.51 13.97 -8.22
#